data_AF-A0A379ABU9-F1
#
_entry.id   AF-A0A379ABU9-F1
#
_cell.length_a   1.000
_cell.length_b   1.000
_cell.length_c   1.000
_cell.angle_alpha   90.00
_cell.angle_beta   90.00
_cell.angle_gamma   90.00
#
_symmetry.space_group_name_H-M   'P 1'
#
loop_
_entity.id
_entity.type
_entity.pdbx_description
1 polymer ?
#
loop_
_entity_poly.entity_id
_entity_poly.type
_entity_poly.pdbx_seq_one_letter_code
_entity_poly.pdbx_strand_id
1 'polypeptide(L)'
;MKWAKPCFADLRRVAEVLDSHNQDSTEYQQVCDQLVASFDDPELTYSARILQAMKDNGVTGTGVALAEQYRHLLCEEPLEVLTEEDFTRQAQASVAAQQQLEANDKLDFEAYLASREG
;
A
#
# COMPACT_ATOMS: atom_id res chain seq x y z
N MET A 1 -19.62 14.53 11.08
CA MET A 1 -18.76 15.09 10.02
C MET A 1 -18.30 16.55 10.18
N LYS A 2 -18.88 17.39 11.07
CA LYS A 2 -18.59 18.84 11.11
C LYS A 2 -17.11 19.24 11.27
N TRP A 3 -16.26 18.34 11.78
CA TRP A 3 -14.83 18.55 11.99
C TRP A 3 -13.94 18.12 10.81
N ALA A 4 -14.47 17.33 9.87
CA ALA A 4 -13.66 16.75 8.80
C ALA A 4 -13.31 17.75 7.70
N LYS A 5 -14.27 18.58 7.26
CA LYS A 5 -14.02 19.61 6.24
C LYS A 5 -13.03 20.69 6.70
N PRO A 6 -13.10 21.22 7.94
CA PRO A 6 -12.07 22.12 8.46
C PRO A 6 -10.67 21.47 8.45
N CYS A 7 -10.55 20.21 8.85
CA CYS A 7 -9.29 19.48 8.78
C CYS A 7 -8.77 19.36 7.34
N PHE A 8 -9.63 19.09 6.37
CA PHE A 8 -9.26 19.07 4.95
C PHE A 8 -8.88 20.43 4.39
N ALA A 9 -9.44 21.53 4.90
CA ALA A 9 -9.00 22.87 4.54
C ALA A 9 -7.55 23.12 5.02
N ASP A 10 -7.17 22.62 6.19
CA ASP A 10 -5.78 22.68 6.66
C ASP A 10 -4.85 21.79 5.82
N LEU A 11 -5.28 20.58 5.46
CA LEU A 11 -4.53 19.70 4.56
C LEU A 11 -4.33 20.32 3.17
N ARG A 12 -5.34 21.03 2.65
CA ARG A 12 -5.26 21.75 1.36
C ARG A 12 -4.16 22.82 1.37
N ARG A 13 -3.98 23.52 2.49
CA ARG A 13 -2.91 24.52 2.66
C ARG A 13 -1.53 23.87 2.68
N VAL A 14 -1.41 22.68 3.28
CA VAL A 14 -0.15 21.90 3.22
C VAL A 14 0.11 21.43 1.79
N ALA A 15 -0.93 20.97 1.08
CA ALA A 15 -0.84 20.55 -0.31
C ALA A 15 -0.36 21.67 -1.23
N GLU A 16 -0.81 22.91 -1.03
CA GLU A 16 -0.31 24.09 -1.76
C GLU A 16 1.19 24.30 -1.59
N VAL A 17 1.72 24.09 -0.38
CA VAL A 17 3.16 24.21 -0.11
C VAL A 17 3.91 23.07 -0.81
N LEU A 18 3.44 21.83 -0.71
CA LEU A 18 4.07 20.68 -1.36
C LEU A 18 4.10 20.82 -2.88
N ASP A 19 2.98 21.24 -3.49
CA ASP A 19 2.87 21.48 -4.93
C ASP A 19 3.72 22.68 -5.37
N SER A 20 3.91 23.70 -4.53
CA SER A 20 4.73 24.88 -4.89
C SER A 20 6.19 24.56 -5.20
N HIS A 21 6.70 23.41 -4.76
CA HIS A 21 8.05 22.95 -5.06
C HIS A 21 8.19 22.33 -6.47
N ASN A 22 7.07 22.00 -7.13
CA ASN A 22 7.02 21.43 -8.47
C ASN A 22 6.19 22.37 -9.37
N GLN A 23 6.86 23.15 -10.22
CA GLN A 23 6.28 24.31 -10.94
C GLN A 23 5.00 24.03 -11.76
N ASP A 24 4.70 22.77 -12.10
CA ASP A 24 3.53 22.37 -12.88
C ASP A 24 2.68 21.26 -12.21
N SER A 25 2.86 21.00 -10.91
CA SER A 25 2.07 19.98 -10.20
C SER A 25 0.99 20.60 -9.33
N THR A 26 -0.18 19.95 -9.34
CA THR A 26 -1.28 20.21 -8.40
C THR A 26 -1.78 18.90 -7.76
N GLU A 27 -0.94 17.86 -7.77
CA GLU A 27 -1.35 16.50 -7.42
C GLU A 27 -1.82 16.40 -5.97
N TYR A 28 -1.11 17.04 -5.02
CA TYR A 28 -1.53 17.02 -3.62
C TYR A 28 -2.86 17.75 -3.41
N GLN A 29 -3.02 18.88 -4.10
CA GLN A 29 -4.25 19.66 -4.07
C GLN A 29 -5.44 18.86 -4.65
N GLN A 30 -5.24 18.21 -5.79
CA GLN A 30 -6.26 17.37 -6.45
C GLN A 30 -6.70 16.21 -5.54
N VAL A 31 -5.77 15.56 -4.84
CA VAL A 31 -6.10 14.50 -3.88
C VAL A 31 -6.96 15.05 -2.73
N CYS A 32 -6.63 16.23 -2.20
CA CYS A 32 -7.45 16.87 -1.16
C CYS A 32 -8.89 17.12 -1.65
N ASP A 33 -9.02 17.65 -2.88
CA ASP A 33 -10.31 17.99 -3.48
C ASP A 33 -11.14 16.74 -3.82
N GLN A 34 -10.51 15.64 -4.22
CA GLN A 34 -11.18 14.35 -4.45
C GLN A 34 -11.67 13.71 -3.14
N LEU A 35 -10.82 13.66 -2.12
CA LEU A 35 -11.15 12.97 -0.86
C LEU A 35 -12.16 13.74 -0.01
N VAL A 36 -12.14 15.09 -0.05
CA VAL A 36 -13.12 15.88 0.72
C VAL A 36 -14.56 15.65 0.23
N ALA A 37 -14.76 15.32 -1.05
CA ALA A 37 -16.07 15.00 -1.61
C ALA A 37 -16.71 13.76 -0.94
N SER A 38 -15.90 12.82 -0.45
CA SER A 38 -16.37 11.64 0.27
C SER A 38 -17.11 11.99 1.57
N PHE A 39 -16.95 13.23 2.07
CA PHE A 39 -17.69 13.66 3.26
C PHE A 39 -19.14 14.07 2.96
N ASP A 40 -19.42 14.48 1.73
CA ASP A 40 -20.78 14.80 1.27
C ASP A 40 -21.44 13.58 0.62
N ASP A 41 -20.64 12.73 -0.03
CA ASP A 41 -21.07 11.49 -0.65
C ASP A 41 -20.29 10.28 -0.11
N PRO A 42 -20.82 9.57 0.91
CA PRO A 42 -20.18 8.39 1.48
C PRO A 42 -19.97 7.24 0.49
N GLU A 43 -20.70 7.20 -0.64
CA GLU A 43 -20.54 6.15 -1.66
C GLU A 43 -19.20 6.26 -2.39
N LEU A 44 -18.51 7.41 -2.31
CA LEU A 44 -17.16 7.58 -2.84
C LEU A 44 -16.09 6.87 -2.01
N THR A 45 -16.39 6.52 -0.75
CA THR A 45 -15.45 5.83 0.13
C THR A 45 -15.12 4.43 -0.38
N TYR A 46 -13.90 3.95 -0.13
CA TYR A 46 -13.49 2.61 -0.56
C TYR A 46 -14.34 1.51 0.07
N SER A 47 -14.76 1.67 1.32
CA SER A 47 -15.63 0.73 2.01
C SER A 47 -17.01 0.63 1.35
N ALA A 48 -17.62 1.74 0.94
CA ALA A 48 -18.90 1.72 0.24
C ALA A 48 -18.77 1.06 -1.14
N ARG A 49 -17.74 1.44 -1.91
CA ARG A 49 -17.46 0.89 -3.25
C ARG A 49 -17.22 -0.61 -3.23
N ILE A 50 -16.36 -1.09 -2.31
CA ILE A 50 -16.06 -2.53 -2.23
C ILE A 50 -17.27 -3.31 -1.69
N LEU A 51 -18.03 -2.74 -0.74
CA LEU A 51 -19.25 -3.37 -0.25
C LEU A 51 -20.28 -3.52 -1.36
N GLN A 52 -20.41 -2.53 -2.25
CA GLN A 52 -21.30 -2.63 -3.41
C GLN A 52 -20.88 -3.78 -4.34
N ALA A 53 -19.60 -3.87 -4.68
CA ALA A 53 -19.08 -4.99 -5.48
C ALA A 53 -19.34 -6.36 -4.80
N MET A 54 -19.18 -6.44 -3.49
CA MET A 54 -19.47 -7.65 -2.69
C MET A 54 -20.96 -7.98 -2.63
N LYS A 55 -21.86 -6.99 -2.64
CA LYS A 55 -23.31 -7.24 -2.74
C LYS A 55 -23.68 -7.83 -4.10
N ASP A 56 -23.03 -7.37 -5.16
CA ASP A 56 -23.34 -7.78 -6.53
C ASP A 56 -22.76 -9.16 -6.87
N ASN A 57 -21.53 -9.47 -6.41
CA ASN A 57 -20.79 -10.68 -6.80
C ASN A 57 -20.46 -11.64 -5.64
N GLY A 58 -20.80 -11.28 -4.40
CA GLY A 58 -20.33 -11.97 -3.20
C GLY A 58 -18.86 -11.67 -2.88
N VAL A 59 -18.44 -11.92 -1.63
CA VAL A 59 -17.06 -11.65 -1.17
C VAL A 59 -16.03 -12.44 -2.00
N THR A 60 -16.25 -13.74 -2.17
CA THR A 60 -15.34 -14.60 -2.94
C THR A 60 -15.32 -14.23 -4.42
N GLY A 61 -16.49 -13.95 -5.02
CA GLY A 61 -16.57 -13.57 -6.44
C GLY A 61 -15.82 -12.27 -6.72
N THR A 62 -16.03 -11.24 -5.90
CA THR A 62 -15.28 -9.98 -5.99
C THR A 62 -13.78 -10.20 -5.81
N GLY A 63 -13.37 -11.01 -4.82
CA GLY A 63 -11.96 -11.28 -4.56
C GLY A 63 -11.26 -12.00 -5.71
N VAL A 64 -11.88 -13.05 -6.27
CA VAL A 64 -11.33 -13.82 -7.40
C VAL A 64 -11.24 -12.95 -8.66
N ALA A 65 -12.29 -12.18 -8.97
CA ALA A 65 -12.28 -11.31 -10.14
C ALA A 65 -11.15 -10.27 -10.09
N LEU A 66 -10.97 -9.62 -8.93
CA LEU A 66 -9.86 -8.66 -8.75
C LEU A 66 -8.50 -9.34 -8.80
N ALA A 67 -8.34 -10.52 -8.20
CA ALA A 67 -7.09 -11.28 -8.24
C ALA A 67 -6.70 -11.68 -9.66
N GLU A 68 -7.66 -12.14 -10.48
CA GLU A 68 -7.41 -12.48 -11.88
C GLU A 68 -7.03 -11.24 -12.70
N GLN A 69 -7.76 -10.13 -12.53
CA GLN A 69 -7.46 -8.87 -13.20
C GLN A 69 -6.04 -8.38 -12.87
N TYR A 70 -5.70 -8.31 -11.58
CA TYR A 70 -4.38 -7.80 -11.17
C TYR A 70 -3.25 -8.74 -11.54
N ARG A 71 -3.46 -10.06 -11.51
CA ARG A 71 -2.47 -11.02 -11.99
C ARG A 71 -2.17 -10.81 -13.47
N HIS A 72 -3.20 -10.58 -14.30
CA HIS A 72 -3.01 -10.30 -15.72
C HIS A 72 -2.21 -9.02 -15.93
N LEU A 73 -2.65 -7.92 -15.31
CA LEU A 73 -1.99 -6.61 -15.42
C LEU A 73 -0.52 -6.68 -15.01
N LEU A 74 -0.24 -7.20 -13.81
CA LEU A 74 1.11 -7.22 -13.24
C LEU A 74 2.06 -8.20 -13.95
N CYS A 75 1.54 -9.21 -14.66
CA CYS A 75 2.36 -10.11 -15.48
C CYS A 75 2.70 -9.51 -16.86
N GLU A 76 1.91 -8.57 -17.35
CA GLU A 76 2.10 -7.94 -18.66
C GLU A 76 2.91 -6.64 -18.59
N GLU A 77 2.84 -5.92 -17.46
CA GLU A 77 3.59 -4.69 -17.25
C GLU A 77 5.11 -4.95 -17.18
N PRO A 78 5.92 -4.25 -18.00
CA PRO A 78 7.37 -4.39 -17.94
C PRO A 78 7.92 -3.76 -16.65
N LEU A 79 9.06 -4.28 -16.17
CA LEU A 79 9.73 -3.69 -15.02
C LEU A 79 10.32 -2.31 -15.36
N GLU A 80 10.02 -1.30 -14.54
CA GLU A 80 10.44 0.09 -14.79
C GLU A 80 11.74 0.49 -14.10
N VAL A 81 11.99 -0.02 -12.89
CA VAL A 81 13.12 0.38 -12.03
C VAL A 81 14.08 -0.78 -11.80
N LEU A 82 13.54 -1.96 -11.50
CA LEU A 82 14.31 -3.16 -11.21
C LEU A 82 14.44 -4.02 -12.46
N THR A 83 15.49 -4.85 -12.52
CA THR A 83 15.65 -5.87 -13.57
C THR A 83 15.41 -7.27 -13.02
N GLU A 84 15.19 -8.24 -13.91
CA GLU A 84 15.13 -9.66 -13.52
C GLU A 84 16.41 -10.14 -12.83
N GLU A 85 17.56 -9.57 -13.21
CA GLU A 85 18.85 -9.88 -12.58
C GLU A 85 18.89 -9.36 -11.14
N ASP A 86 18.33 -8.18 -10.85
CA ASP A 86 18.23 -7.67 -9.48
C ASP A 86 17.40 -8.58 -8.59
N PHE A 87 16.25 -9.08 -9.09
CA PHE A 87 15.43 -10.04 -8.36
C PHE A 87 16.18 -11.36 -8.11
N THR A 88 16.86 -11.88 -9.13
CA THR A 88 17.62 -13.13 -9.03
C THR A 88 18.76 -13.01 -8.02
N ARG A 89 19.52 -11.92 -8.09
CA ARG A 89 20.61 -11.61 -7.17
C ARG A 89 20.10 -11.46 -5.73
N GLN A 90 19.01 -10.73 -5.54
CA GLN A 90 18.43 -10.53 -4.21
C GLN A 90 17.87 -11.82 -3.61
N ALA A 91 17.28 -12.70 -4.42
CA ALA A 91 16.80 -14.00 -3.98
C ALA A 91 17.94 -14.91 -3.51
N GLN A 92 19.07 -14.93 -4.22
CA GLN A 92 20.26 -15.68 -3.80
C GLN A 92 20.87 -15.10 -2.52
N ALA A 93 20.99 -13.77 -2.46
CA ALA A 93 21.54 -13.07 -1.31
C ALA A 93 20.70 -13.28 -0.04
N SER A 94 19.37 -13.26 -0.14
CA SER A 94 18.49 -13.47 1.02
C SER A 94 18.59 -14.88 1.58
N VAL A 95 18.65 -15.91 0.73
CA VAL A 95 18.85 -17.30 1.17
C VAL A 95 20.22 -17.48 1.82
N ALA A 96 21.28 -16.92 1.23
CA ALA A 96 22.62 -16.99 1.83
C ALA A 96 22.68 -16.29 3.20
N ALA A 97 22.03 -15.13 3.33
CA ALA A 97 21.93 -14.39 4.59
C ALA A 97 21.15 -15.20 5.65
N GLN A 98 20.04 -15.85 5.26
CA GLN A 98 19.31 -16.74 6.15
C GLN A 98 20.18 -17.91 6.64
N GLN A 99 20.88 -18.60 5.74
CA GLN A 99 21.78 -19.70 6.10
C GLN A 99 22.91 -19.23 7.04
N GLN A 100 23.44 -18.04 6.82
CA GLN A 100 24.44 -17.47 7.70
C GLN A 100 23.88 -17.17 9.10
N LEU A 101 22.64 -16.71 9.22
CA LEU A 101 21.99 -16.51 10.52
C LEU A 101 21.81 -17.86 11.23
N GLU A 102 21.22 -18.84 10.57
CA GLU A 102 20.98 -20.18 11.11
C GLU A 102 22.29 -20.87 11.55
N ALA A 103 23.39 -20.71 10.79
CA ALA A 103 24.69 -21.26 11.15
C ALA A 103 25.37 -20.54 12.32
N ASN A 104 24.98 -19.28 12.60
CA ASN A 104 25.52 -18.48 13.69
C ASN A 104 24.60 -18.44 14.92
N ASP A 105 23.49 -19.17 14.92
CA ASP A 105 22.63 -19.33 16.09
C ASP A 105 23.37 -20.09 17.19
N LYS A 106 23.49 -19.44 18.35
CA LYS A 106 24.21 -19.97 19.52
C LYS A 106 23.28 -20.38 20.65
N LEU A 107 22.07 -19.85 20.63
CA LEU A 107 21.01 -20.16 21.57
C LEU A 107 20.02 -21.07 20.85
N ASP A 108 19.49 -22.06 21.56
CA ASP A 108 18.27 -22.69 21.07
C ASP A 108 17.11 -21.68 21.09
N PHE A 109 16.04 -22.05 20.38
CA PHE A 109 14.91 -21.15 20.18
C PHE A 109 14.25 -20.72 21.49
N GLU A 110 14.16 -21.62 22.48
CA GLU A 110 13.55 -21.34 23.78
C GLU A 110 14.39 -20.35 24.60
N ALA A 111 15.71 -20.54 24.67
CA ALA A 111 16.64 -19.64 25.35
C ALA A 111 16.69 -18.25 24.69
N TYR A 112 16.62 -18.20 23.36
CA TYR A 112 16.50 -16.94 22.64
C TYR A 112 15.20 -16.20 22.98
N LEU A 113 14.05 -16.88 23.02
CA LEU A 113 12.76 -16.27 23.41
C LEU A 113 12.80 -15.74 24.84
N ALA A 114 13.30 -16.52 25.80
CA ALA A 114 13.43 -16.10 27.19
C ALA A 114 14.34 -14.86 27.35
N SER A 115 15.34 -14.69 26.47
CA SER A 115 16.22 -13.51 26.49
C SER A 115 15.60 -12.23 25.92
N ARG A 116 14.42 -12.32 25.29
CA ARG A 116 13.69 -11.21 24.68
C ARG A 116 12.41 -10.82 25.41
N GLU A 117 12.06 -11.53 26.47
CA GLU A 117 10.98 -11.12 27.36
C GLU A 117 11.44 -9.95 28.26
N GLY A 118 10.71 -8.84 28.15
CA GLY A 118 10.63 -7.79 29.16
C GLY A 118 9.24 -7.79 29.77
#